data_AF-A0A5N5EXQ3-F1
#
_entry.id   AF-A0A5N5EXQ3-F1
#
_cell.length_a   1.000
_cell.length_b   1.000
_cell.length_c   1.000
_cell.angle_alpha   90.00
_cell.angle_beta   90.00
_cell.angle_gamma   90.00
#
_symmetry.space_group_name_H-M   'P 1'
#
loop_
_entity.id
_entity.type
_entity.pdbx_description
1 polymer ?
#
loop_
_entity_poly.entity_id
_entity_poly.type
_entity_poly.pdbx_seq_one_letter_code
_entity_poly.pdbx_strand_id
1 'polypeptide(L)'
;MEMLWTWLLSFFFILALLCILGYQLVCLVDLEYDYINPYDSSSRINNVILPEFIIQGVLCFILLIARHWFMLFMALPHLYYNVNLYVTRRHLVDVTEIYNQLSWEKKQRYFKIGYLLVLFILSLFWLLWSIGDEYE
;
A
#
# COMPACT_ATOMS: atom_id res chain seq x y z
N MET A 1 22.50 14.20 -4.43
CA MET A 1 21.93 14.43 -3.08
C MET A 1 20.39 14.52 -3.00
N GLU A 2 19.67 15.58 -3.42
CA GLU A 2 18.21 15.69 -3.16
C GLU A 2 17.36 14.56 -3.80
N MET A 3 17.74 14.11 -5.00
CA MET A 3 17.10 12.98 -5.67
C MET A 3 17.32 11.66 -4.90
N LEU A 4 18.52 11.41 -4.40
CA LEU A 4 18.85 10.22 -3.63
C LEU A 4 17.99 10.13 -2.36
N TRP A 5 17.88 11.24 -1.61
CA TRP A 5 17.04 11.28 -0.41
C TRP A 5 15.57 11.00 -0.73
N THR A 6 15.06 11.49 -1.86
CA THR A 6 13.70 11.21 -2.30
C THR A 6 13.50 9.73 -2.58
N TRP A 7 14.41 9.10 -3.33
CA TRP A 7 14.35 7.67 -3.66
C TRP A 7 14.49 6.77 -2.44
N LEU A 8 15.35 7.15 -1.49
CA LEU A 8 15.55 6.44 -0.24
C LEU A 8 14.29 6.53 0.63
N LEU A 9 13.69 7.71 0.71
CA LEU A 9 12.47 7.91 1.46
C LEU A 9 11.30 7.17 0.79
N SER A 10 11.12 7.26 -0.53
CA SER A 10 10.07 6.50 -1.23
C SER A 10 10.21 5.00 -1.01
N PHE A 11 11.44 4.47 -1.00
CA PHE A 11 11.71 3.06 -0.70
C PHE A 11 11.15 2.64 0.68
N PHE A 12 11.44 3.40 1.74
CA PHE A 12 10.92 3.09 3.07
C PHE A 12 9.40 3.20 3.16
N PHE A 13 8.80 4.18 2.49
CA PHE A 13 7.34 4.33 2.45
C PHE A 13 6.67 3.16 1.73
N ILE A 14 7.21 2.71 0.59
CA ILE A 14 6.70 1.53 -0.14
C ILE A 14 6.86 0.26 0.70
N LEU A 15 7.99 0.11 1.41
CA LEU A 15 8.21 -1.02 2.31
C LEU A 15 7.19 -1.03 3.46
N ALA A 16 6.93 0.12 4.09
CA ALA A 16 5.93 0.24 5.15
C ALA A 16 4.53 -0.14 4.67
N LEU A 17 4.15 0.29 3.46
CA LEU A 17 2.88 -0.07 2.85
C LEU A 17 2.79 -1.58 2.54
N LEU A 18 3.87 -2.20 2.06
CA LEU A 18 3.93 -3.65 1.88
C LEU A 18 3.73 -4.41 3.19
N CYS A 19 4.38 -3.95 4.28
CA CYS A 19 4.19 -4.55 5.61
C CYS A 19 2.74 -4.41 6.10
N ILE A 20 2.12 -3.24 5.89
CA ILE A 20 0.73 -2.98 6.27
C ILE A 20 -0.23 -3.88 5.48
N LEU A 21 -0.09 -3.97 4.15
CA LEU A 21 -0.92 -4.83 3.32
C LEU A 21 -0.68 -6.32 3.65
N GLY A 22 0.55 -6.70 3.96
CA GLY A 22 0.90 -8.04 4.43
C GLY A 22 0.21 -8.38 5.74
N TYR A 23 0.23 -7.48 6.73
CA TYR A 23 -0.48 -7.66 7.99
C TYR A 23 -1.99 -7.84 7.80
N GLN A 24 -2.60 -7.03 6.92
CA GLN A 24 -4.01 -7.17 6.58
C GLN A 24 -4.33 -8.53 5.93
N LEU A 25 -3.46 -9.03 5.04
CA LEU A 25 -3.62 -10.36 4.45
C LEU A 25 -3.52 -11.47 5.50
N VAL A 26 -2.57 -11.37 6.42
CA VAL A 26 -2.46 -12.35 7.52
C VAL A 26 -3.73 -12.37 8.35
N CYS A 27 -4.30 -11.21 8.70
CA CYS A 27 -5.57 -11.14 9.41
C CYS A 27 -6.75 -11.78 8.65
N LEU A 28 -6.77 -11.66 7.31
CA LEU A 28 -7.79 -12.31 6.48
C LEU A 28 -7.57 -13.83 6.36
N VAL A 29 -6.32 -14.28 6.32
CA VAL A 29 -5.98 -15.71 6.30
C VAL A 29 -6.27 -16.36 7.65
N ASP A 30 -5.93 -15.70 8.77
CA ASP A 30 -6.27 -16.17 10.12
C ASP A 30 -7.79 -16.31 10.28
N LEU A 31 -8.56 -15.43 9.65
CA LEU A 31 -10.02 -15.51 9.61
C LEU A 31 -10.53 -16.68 8.75
N GLU A 32 -9.87 -16.96 7.61
CA GLU A 32 -10.22 -18.07 6.71
C GLU A 32 -10.04 -19.44 7.37
N TYR A 33 -9.00 -19.58 8.20
CA TYR A 33 -8.72 -20.80 8.95
C TYR A 33 -9.39 -20.85 10.33
N ASP A 34 -10.31 -19.92 10.60
CA ASP A 34 -11.11 -19.85 11.83
C ASP A 34 -10.28 -19.73 13.13
N TYR A 35 -9.07 -19.15 13.03
CA TYR A 35 -8.18 -18.93 14.18
C TYR A 35 -8.59 -17.73 15.03
N ILE A 36 -9.29 -16.76 14.44
CA ILE A 36 -9.64 -15.48 15.08
C ILE A 36 -11.08 -15.10 14.78
N ASN A 37 -11.72 -14.41 15.73
CA ASN A 37 -13.09 -13.94 15.59
C ASN A 37 -13.21 -12.89 14.46
N PRO A 38 -14.23 -12.95 13.59
CA PRO A 38 -14.49 -11.92 12.57
C PRO A 38 -14.58 -10.50 13.13
N TYR A 39 -15.04 -10.33 14.38
CA TYR A 39 -15.08 -9.01 15.01
C TYR A 39 -13.67 -8.44 15.27
N ASP A 40 -12.77 -9.27 15.79
CA ASP A 40 -11.38 -8.87 16.08
C ASP A 40 -10.60 -8.60 14.80
N SER A 41 -10.76 -9.43 13.77
CA SER A 41 -10.13 -9.20 12.47
C SER A 41 -10.63 -7.93 11.80
N SER A 42 -11.94 -7.67 11.80
CA SER A 42 -12.51 -6.46 11.17
C SER A 42 -12.03 -5.20 11.87
N SER A 43 -11.96 -5.20 13.21
CA SER A 43 -11.44 -4.07 14.00
C SER A 43 -9.96 -3.79 13.71
N ARG A 44 -9.13 -4.84 13.66
CA ARG A 44 -7.69 -4.74 13.32
C ARG A 44 -7.48 -4.20 11.92
N ILE A 45 -8.23 -4.72 10.94
CA ILE A 45 -8.15 -4.27 9.55
C ILE A 45 -8.57 -2.80 9.44
N ASN A 46 -9.68 -2.40 10.06
CA ASN A 46 -10.17 -1.02 10.00
C ASN A 46 -9.18 0.00 10.60
N ASN A 47 -8.52 -0.36 11.71
CA ASN A 47 -7.50 0.48 12.32
C ASN A 47 -6.25 0.65 11.44
N VAL A 48 -5.98 -0.30 10.56
CA VAL A 48 -4.79 -0.32 9.70
C VAL A 48 -5.06 0.24 8.30
N ILE A 49 -6.32 0.33 7.87
CA ILE A 49 -6.70 0.93 6.58
C ILE A 49 -6.44 2.45 6.54
N LEU A 50 -6.72 3.16 7.63
CA LEU A 50 -6.43 4.61 7.70
C LEU A 50 -4.93 4.92 7.55
N PRO A 51 -4.00 4.28 8.30
CA PRO A 51 -2.58 4.53 8.10
C PRO A 51 -2.08 4.12 6.71
N GLU A 52 -2.62 3.07 6.08
CA GLU A 52 -2.33 2.75 4.66
C GLU A 52 -2.61 3.94 3.75
N PHE A 53 -3.79 4.57 3.89
CA PHE A 53 -4.20 5.68 3.03
C PHE A 53 -3.35 6.92 3.26
N ILE A 54 -3.01 7.21 4.51
CA ILE A 54 -2.15 8.35 4.88
C ILE A 54 -0.75 8.14 4.29
N ILE A 55 -0.15 6.97 4.48
CA ILE A 55 1.21 6.68 3.98
C ILE A 55 1.25 6.71 2.45
N GLN A 56 0.23 6.19 1.77
CA GLN A 56 0.12 6.26 0.31
C GLN A 56 -0.04 7.71 -0.19
N GLY A 57 -0.84 8.51 0.50
CA GLY A 57 -1.02 9.93 0.18
C GLY A 57 0.27 10.72 0.35
N VAL A 58 0.99 10.50 1.44
CA VAL A 58 2.29 11.11 1.72
C VAL A 58 3.32 10.71 0.66
N LEU A 59 3.40 9.42 0.30
CA LEU A 59 4.27 8.93 -0.78
C LEU A 59 3.98 9.66 -2.11
N CYS A 60 2.72 9.79 -2.50
CA CYS A 60 2.35 10.52 -3.72
C CYS A 60 2.74 12.01 -3.65
N PHE A 61 2.58 12.63 -2.48
CA PHE A 61 2.96 14.04 -2.27
C PHE A 61 4.47 14.27 -2.38
N ILE A 62 5.28 13.38 -1.82
CA ILE A 62 6.74 13.41 -1.95
C ILE A 62 7.17 13.28 -3.42
N LEU A 63 6.60 12.32 -4.15
CA LEU A 63 6.88 12.13 -5.57
C LEU A 63 6.47 13.33 -6.43
N LEU A 64 5.41 14.03 -6.04
CA LEU A 64 4.94 15.26 -6.69
C LEU A 64 5.92 16.42 -6.49
N ILE A 65 6.40 16.64 -5.26
CA ILE A 65 7.40 17.68 -4.96
C ILE A 65 8.72 17.40 -5.69
N ALA A 66 9.14 16.13 -5.72
CA ALA A 66 10.35 15.71 -6.42
C ALA A 66 10.22 15.74 -7.96
N ARG A 67 9.04 16.07 -8.51
CA ARG A 67 8.73 16.14 -9.95
C ARG A 67 9.00 14.82 -10.69
N HIS A 68 8.83 13.68 -10.01
CA HIS A 68 8.95 12.36 -10.62
C HIS A 68 7.61 11.91 -11.21
N TRP A 69 7.25 12.52 -12.34
CA TRP A 69 5.94 12.32 -13.00
C TRP A 69 5.64 10.87 -13.37
N PHE A 70 6.64 10.10 -13.83
CA PHE A 70 6.46 8.71 -14.22
C PHE A 70 6.04 7.83 -13.04
N MET A 71 6.76 7.94 -11.92
CA MET A 71 6.46 7.13 -10.73
C MET A 71 5.17 7.59 -10.05
N LEU A 72 4.87 8.89 -10.09
CA LEU A 72 3.59 9.42 -9.64
C LEU A 72 2.42 8.87 -10.47
N PHE A 73 2.55 8.80 -11.80
CA PHE A 73 1.51 8.23 -12.66
C PHE A 73 1.23 6.76 -12.34
N MET A 74 2.26 6.01 -11.95
CA MET A 74 2.07 4.66 -11.42
C MET A 74 1.43 4.67 -10.01
N ALA A 75 1.87 5.51 -9.08
CA ALA A 75 1.27 5.57 -7.75
C ALA A 75 -0.21 6.03 -7.74
N LEU A 76 -0.64 6.78 -8.76
CA LEU A 76 -1.97 7.40 -8.86
C LEU A 76 -3.14 6.41 -8.91
N PRO A 77 -3.17 5.36 -9.77
CA PRO A 77 -4.23 4.36 -9.75
C PRO A 77 -4.50 3.74 -8.37
N HIS A 78 -3.43 3.47 -7.59
CA HIS A 78 -3.57 2.93 -6.24
C HIS A 78 -4.18 3.97 -5.28
N LEU A 79 -3.74 5.23 -5.37
CA LEU A 79 -4.31 6.33 -4.59
C LEU A 79 -5.79 6.57 -4.94
N TYR A 80 -6.11 6.61 -6.23
CA TYR A 80 -7.48 6.81 -6.72
C TYR A 80 -8.42 5.72 -6.22
N TYR A 81 -7.98 4.45 -6.26
CA TYR A 81 -8.74 3.34 -5.72
C TYR A 81 -9.05 3.52 -4.23
N ASN A 82 -8.02 3.88 -3.45
CA ASN A 82 -8.17 4.10 -2.00
C ASN A 82 -9.09 5.29 -1.68
N VAL A 83 -8.98 6.40 -2.43
CA VAL A 83 -9.85 7.58 -2.28
C VAL A 83 -11.29 7.23 -2.63
N ASN A 84 -11.53 6.51 -3.73
CA ASN A 84 -12.87 6.11 -4.12
C ASN A 84 -13.53 5.21 -3.06
N LEU A 85 -12.75 4.31 -2.45
CA LEU A 85 -13.22 3.46 -1.35
C LEU A 85 -13.59 4.28 -0.11
N TYR A 86 -12.79 5.30 0.22
CA TYR A 86 -13.04 6.23 1.31
C TYR A 86 -14.34 7.04 1.08
N VAL A 87 -14.51 7.61 -0.11
CA VAL A 87 -15.69 8.39 -0.49
C VAL A 87 -16.96 7.55 -0.46
N THR A 88 -16.88 6.30 -0.93
CA THR A 88 -18.01 5.35 -0.92
C THR A 88 -18.31 4.81 0.48
N ARG A 89 -17.56 5.22 1.52
CA ARG A 89 -17.67 4.74 2.92
C ARG A 89 -17.49 3.22 3.09
N ARG A 90 -17.04 2.52 2.05
CA ARG A 90 -16.78 1.07 2.04
C ARG A 90 -15.35 0.72 2.51
N HIS A 91 -14.69 1.64 3.21
CA HIS A 91 -13.37 1.41 3.78
C HIS A 91 -13.42 0.58 5.07
N LEU A 92 -14.60 0.44 5.69
CA LEU A 92 -14.80 -0.38 6.87
C LEU A 92 -15.26 -1.77 6.43
N VAL A 93 -14.60 -2.79 6.97
CA VAL A 93 -15.01 -4.18 6.77
C VAL A 93 -16.16 -4.49 7.72
N ASP A 94 -17.29 -4.95 7.16
CA ASP A 94 -18.45 -5.39 7.94
C ASP A 94 -18.29 -6.85 8.36
N VAL A 95 -18.41 -7.08 9.66
CA VAL A 95 -18.27 -8.39 10.33
C VAL A 95 -19.29 -9.40 9.77
N THR A 96 -20.46 -8.94 9.35
CA THR A 96 -21.56 -9.81 8.90
C THR A 96 -21.38 -10.35 7.48
N GLU A 97 -20.69 -9.60 6.61
CA GLU A 97 -20.46 -9.97 5.21
C GLU A 97 -19.03 -10.45 4.91
N ILE A 98 -18.12 -10.33 5.88
CA ILE A 98 -16.68 -10.59 5.68
C ILE A 98 -16.38 -11.97 5.09
N TYR A 99 -17.10 -13.02 5.51
CA TYR A 99 -16.91 -14.37 4.98
C TYR A 99 -17.37 -14.51 3.53
N ASN A 100 -18.47 -13.86 3.15
CA ASN A 100 -18.99 -13.92 1.79
C ASN A 100 -18.10 -13.14 0.81
N GLN A 101 -17.50 -12.04 1.28
CA GLN A 101 -16.62 -11.18 0.49
C GLN A 101 -15.12 -11.57 0.59
N LEU A 102 -14.76 -12.54 1.44
CA LEU A 102 -13.37 -12.85 1.81
C LEU A 102 -12.47 -13.14 0.60
N SER A 103 -12.95 -14.00 -0.31
CA SER A 103 -12.21 -14.39 -1.51
C SER A 103 -11.95 -13.19 -2.45
N TRP A 104 -12.91 -12.28 -2.52
CA TRP A 104 -12.82 -11.04 -3.31
C TRP A 104 -11.84 -10.04 -2.67
N GLU A 105 -11.98 -9.79 -1.37
CA GLU A 105 -11.11 -8.91 -0.58
C GLU A 105 -9.64 -9.37 -0.63
N LYS A 106 -9.37 -10.67 -0.48
CA LYS A 106 -8.03 -11.23 -0.66
C LYS A 106 -7.48 -10.94 -2.05
N LYS A 107 -8.26 -11.23 -3.10
CA LYS A 107 -7.82 -11.03 -4.49
C LYS A 107 -7.47 -9.57 -4.78
N GLN A 108 -8.27 -8.64 -4.27
CA GLN A 108 -7.98 -7.20 -4.38
C GLN A 108 -6.66 -6.82 -3.67
N ARG A 109 -6.44 -7.31 -2.45
CA ARG A 109 -5.21 -7.02 -1.69
C ARG A 109 -3.96 -7.67 -2.30
N TYR A 110 -4.08 -8.88 -2.85
CA TYR A 110 -3.00 -9.48 -3.63
C TYR A 110 -2.63 -8.64 -4.86
N PHE A 111 -3.63 -8.10 -5.57
CA PHE A 111 -3.37 -7.21 -6.69
C PHE A 111 -2.68 -5.91 -6.27
N LYS A 112 -3.12 -5.30 -5.15
CA LYS A 112 -2.45 -4.13 -4.56
C LYS A 112 -0.99 -4.41 -4.21
N ILE A 113 -0.69 -5.55 -3.58
CA ILE A 113 0.68 -5.96 -3.24
C ILE A 113 1.51 -6.16 -4.51
N GLY A 114 0.96 -6.83 -5.53
CA GLY A 114 1.63 -6.98 -6.82
C GLY A 114 1.98 -5.62 -7.42
N TYR A 115 1.07 -4.66 -7.36
CA TYR A 115 1.30 -3.29 -7.80
C TYR A 115 2.42 -2.59 -7.01
N LEU A 116 2.37 -2.71 -5.67
CA LEU A 116 3.40 -2.14 -4.80
C LEU A 116 4.77 -2.77 -4.99
N LEU A 117 4.84 -4.08 -5.28
CA LEU A 117 6.10 -4.77 -5.58
C LEU A 117 6.74 -4.25 -6.86
N VAL A 118 5.94 -3.96 -7.90
CA VAL A 118 6.46 -3.35 -9.13
C VAL A 118 7.02 -1.95 -8.82
N LEU A 119 6.28 -1.13 -8.06
CA LEU A 119 6.76 0.18 -7.61
C LEU A 119 8.03 0.08 -6.75
N PHE A 120 8.12 -0.94 -5.90
CA PHE A 120 9.29 -1.20 -5.05
C PHE A 120 10.54 -1.52 -5.88
N ILE A 121 10.42 -2.41 -6.86
CA ILE A 121 11.52 -2.76 -7.77
C ILE A 121 11.95 -1.54 -8.59
N LEU A 122 11.01 -0.75 -9.09
CA LEU A 122 11.32 0.49 -9.80
C LEU A 122 12.04 1.49 -8.88
N SER A 123 11.54 1.71 -7.65
CA SER A 123 12.20 2.58 -6.67
C SER A 123 13.63 2.13 -6.36
N LEU A 124 13.87 0.82 -6.26
CA LEU A 124 15.21 0.27 -6.09
C LEU A 124 16.11 0.53 -7.29
N PHE A 125 15.59 0.32 -8.51
CA PHE A 125 16.35 0.58 -9.74
C PHE A 125 16.79 2.04 -9.82
N TRP A 126 15.88 2.99 -9.60
CA TRP A 126 16.19 4.42 -9.61
C TRP A 126 17.12 4.84 -8.49
N LEU A 127 17.00 4.24 -7.30
CA LEU A 127 17.91 4.45 -6.19
C LEU A 127 19.34 4.00 -6.54
N LEU A 128 19.50 2.79 -7.08
CA LEU A 128 20.81 2.26 -7.49
C LEU A 128 21.44 3.09 -8.61
N TRP A 129 20.64 3.50 -9.60
CA TRP A 129 21.10 4.39 -10.67
C TRP A 129 21.59 5.72 -10.11
N SER A 130 20.80 6.34 -9.21
CA SER A 130 21.17 7.62 -8.60
C SER A 130 22.41 7.52 -7.71
N ILE A 131 22.68 6.36 -7.12
CA ILE A 131 23.91 6.11 -6.36
C ILE A 131 25.10 5.97 -7.33
N GLY A 132 24.94 5.21 -8.43
CA GLY A 132 26.00 5.02 -9.43
C GLY A 132 26.47 6.33 -10.06
N ASP A 133 25.54 7.22 -10.41
CA ASP A 133 25.79 8.54 -10.97
C ASP A 133 26.50 9.50 -9.98
N GLU A 134 26.42 9.23 -8.67
CA GLU A 134 27.08 10.04 -7.64
C GLU A 134 28.57 9.65 -7.44
N TYR A 135 28.99 8.51 -8.02
CA TYR A 135 30.36 8.00 -7.97
C TYR A 135 31.15 8.12 -9.29
N GLU A 136 30.50 8.52 -10.39
CA GLU A 136 31.15 8.95 -11.64
C GLU A 136 31.44 10.47 -11.63
#